data_AF-A0A396L8V6-F1
#
_entry.id   AF-A0A396L8V6-F1
#
_cell.length_a   1.000
_cell.length_b   1.000
_cell.length_c   1.000
_cell.angle_alpha   90.00
_cell.angle_beta   90.00
_cell.angle_gamma   90.00
#
_symmetry.space_group_name_H-M   'P 1'
#
loop_
_entity.id
_entity.type
_entity.pdbx_description
1 polymer ?
#
loop_
_entity_poly.entity_id
_entity_poly.type
_entity_poly.pdbx_seq_one_letter_code
_entity_poly.pdbx_strand_id
1 'polypeptide(L)'
;MIIVKIKDNGINMVGHADRKDQTGIDRVCAAVSALTCNLINSLRDLTGDRIRADTGGGMTVIEWENLSDGGKLLVDSWFLGLVDINQEYKCIEFQ
;
A
#
# COMPACT_ATOMS: atom_id res chain seq x y z
N MET A 1 13.54 -0.53 -5.59
CA MET A 1 12.42 -1.46 -5.83
C MET A 1 11.49 -1.51 -4.64
N ILE A 2 10.21 -1.17 -4.83
CA ILE A 2 9.15 -1.44 -3.85
C ILE A 2 8.61 -2.84 -4.16
N ILE A 3 8.47 -3.69 -3.17
CA ILE A 3 7.87 -5.02 -3.36
C ILE A 3 6.54 -5.03 -2.63
N VAL A 4 5.48 -5.42 -3.33
CA VAL A 4 4.11 -5.49 -2.82
C VAL A 4 3.63 -6.93 -2.97
N LYS A 5 3.17 -7.52 -1.86
CA LYS A 5 2.54 -8.84 -1.84
C LYS A 5 1.12 -8.70 -1.35
N ILE A 6 0.17 -9.17 -2.14
CA ILE A 6 -1.26 -9.12 -1.80
C ILE A 6 -1.74 -10.56 -1.58
N LYS A 7 -2.41 -10.78 -0.46
CA LYS A 7 -2.98 -12.06 -0.04
C LYS A 7 -4.46 -11.86 0.26
N ASP A 8 -5.22 -12.95 0.29
CA ASP A 8 -6.64 -12.93 0.64
C ASP A 8 -6.92 -12.23 1.98
N ASN A 9 -5.97 -12.30 2.92
CA ASN A 9 -6.08 -11.80 4.28
C ASN A 9 -5.08 -10.68 4.63
N GLY A 10 -4.42 -10.06 3.64
CA GLY A 10 -3.51 -8.96 3.95
C GLY A 10 -2.62 -8.48 2.82
N ILE A 11 -1.91 -7.38 3.11
CA ILE A 11 -0.91 -6.75 2.26
C ILE A 11 0.42 -6.73 3.01
N ASN A 12 1.50 -7.06 2.31
CA ASN A 12 2.87 -6.89 2.79
C ASN A 12 3.64 -6.04 1.78
N MET A 13 4.24 -4.94 2.23
CA MET A 13 4.97 -4.03 1.37
C MET A 13 6.30 -3.64 1.98
N VAL A 14 7.36 -3.60 1.16
CA VAL A 14 8.72 -3.27 1.61
C VAL A 14 9.39 -2.30 0.64
N GLY A 15 10.31 -1.46 1.14
CA GLY A 15 11.16 -0.60 0.32
C GLY A 15 10.49 0.69 -0.18
N HIS A 16 9.39 1.12 0.45
CA HIS A 16 8.66 2.35 0.14
C HIS A 16 9.07 3.57 0.99
N ALA A 17 10.10 3.45 1.83
CA ALA A 17 10.69 4.57 2.58
C ALA A 17 12.22 4.43 2.70
N ASP A 18 12.87 5.43 3.31
CA ASP A 18 14.30 5.47 3.65
C ASP A 18 15.29 5.34 2.47
N ARG A 19 14.86 5.76 1.27
CA ARG A 19 15.78 5.98 0.15
C ARG A 19 16.31 7.40 0.20
N LYS A 20 17.59 7.54 -0.14
CA LYS A 20 18.33 8.82 -0.16
C LYS A 20 18.92 9.09 -1.54
N ASP A 21 18.36 8.49 -2.59
CA ASP A 21 18.88 8.66 -3.94
C ASP A 21 18.26 9.88 -4.62
N GLN A 22 19.06 10.56 -5.45
CA GLN A 22 18.66 11.78 -6.15
C GLN A 22 17.88 11.53 -7.45
N THR A 23 17.43 10.29 -7.70
CA THR A 23 16.82 9.91 -8.99
C THR A 23 15.30 10.12 -9.06
N GLY A 24 14.70 10.69 -8.01
CA GLY A 24 13.25 10.95 -7.93
C GLY A 24 12.45 9.80 -7.31
N ILE A 25 13.12 8.73 -6.87
CA ILE A 25 12.50 7.60 -6.17
C ILE A 25 11.79 8.04 -4.88
N ASP A 26 12.27 9.09 -4.22
CA ASP A 26 11.62 9.68 -3.04
C ASP A 26 10.17 10.12 -3.32
N ARG A 27 9.86 10.54 -4.55
CA ARG A 27 8.49 10.91 -4.96
C ARG A 27 7.57 9.70 -5.04
N VAL A 28 8.08 8.58 -5.56
CA VAL A 28 7.32 7.32 -5.63
C VAL A 28 7.09 6.77 -4.22
N CYS A 29 8.12 6.78 -3.38
CA CYS A 29 8.01 6.42 -1.97
C CYS A 29 6.93 7.23 -1.25
N ALA A 30 6.91 8.55 -1.44
CA ALA A 30 5.89 9.43 -0.86
C ALA A 30 4.48 9.11 -1.38
N ALA A 31 4.31 8.92 -2.69
CA ALA A 31 3.02 8.59 -3.30
C ALA A 31 2.47 7.24 -2.80
N VAL A 32 3.31 6.20 -2.78
CA VAL A 32 2.96 4.88 -2.27
C VAL A 32 2.62 4.92 -0.77
N SER A 33 3.38 5.69 0.02
CA SER A 33 3.10 5.89 1.44
C SER A 33 1.75 6.57 1.65
N ALA A 34 1.47 7.64 0.90
CA ALA A 34 0.21 8.38 1.01
C ALA A 34 -1.00 7.50 0.67
N LEU A 35 -0.95 6.74 -0.43
CA LEU A 35 -2.01 5.82 -0.81
C LEU A 35 -2.23 4.73 0.26
N THR A 36 -1.15 4.19 0.81
CA THR A 36 -1.21 3.10 1.80
C THR A 36 -1.74 3.60 3.14
N CYS A 37 -1.29 4.76 3.61
CA CYS A 37 -1.85 5.39 4.81
C CYS A 37 -3.35 5.72 4.61
N ASN A 38 -3.73 6.19 3.42
CA ASN A 38 -5.13 6.47 3.11
C ASN A 38 -5.98 5.20 3.07
N LEU A 39 -5.46 4.08 2.56
CA LEU A 39 -6.12 2.77 2.62
C LEU A 39 -6.40 2.37 4.07
N ILE A 40 -5.39 2.44 4.94
CA ILE A 40 -5.52 2.09 6.37
C ILE A 40 -6.60 2.94 7.05
N ASN A 41 -6.58 4.26 6.82
CA ASN A 41 -7.57 5.16 7.40
C ASN A 41 -8.97 4.89 6.84
N SER A 42 -9.10 4.71 5.53
CA SER A 42 -10.40 4.47 4.87
C SER A 42 -11.03 3.15 5.31
N LEU A 43 -10.24 2.08 5.47
CA LEU A 43 -10.72 0.82 6.00
C LEU A 43 -11.29 1.00 7.42
N ARG A 44 -10.58 1.73 8.30
CA ARG A 44 -11.04 1.97 9.67
C ARG A 44 -12.28 2.86 9.75
N ASP A 45 -12.29 3.96 9.01
CA ASP A 45 -13.24 5.05 9.23
C ASP A 45 -14.46 5.00 8.29
N LEU A 46 -14.35 4.35 7.12
CA LEU A 46 -15.41 4.34 6.10
C LEU A 46 -16.13 2.99 5.95
N THR A 47 -15.52 1.89 6.42
CA THR A 47 -16.05 0.54 6.15
C THR A 47 -16.36 -0.27 7.41
N GLY A 48 -15.94 0.21 8.59
CA GLY A 48 -16.08 -0.53 9.85
C GLY A 48 -15.23 -1.81 9.90
N ASP A 49 -14.36 -2.03 8.91
CA ASP A 49 -13.52 -3.21 8.81
C ASP A 49 -12.46 -3.22 9.91
N ARG A 50 -12.26 -4.40 10.51
CA ARG A 50 -11.23 -4.60 11.54
C ARG A 50 -9.93 -5.02 10.88
N ILE A 51 -8.95 -4.13 10.95
CA ILE A 51 -7.61 -4.38 10.42
C ILE A 51 -6.54 -4.23 11.51
N ARG A 52 -5.47 -5.00 11.38
CA ARG A 52 -4.19 -4.73 12.04
C ARG A 52 -3.26 -4.09 11.01
N ALA A 53 -2.61 -2.99 11.37
CA ALA A 53 -1.63 -2.36 10.50
C ALA A 53 -0.36 -2.04 11.30
N ASP A 54 0.79 -2.39 10.75
CA ASP A 54 2.12 -2.06 11.25
C ASP A 54 2.91 -1.38 10.13
N THR A 55 3.48 -0.21 10.42
CA THR A 55 4.20 0.63 9.45
C THR A 55 5.48 1.13 10.10
N GLY A 56 6.64 0.87 9.49
CA GLY A 56 7.92 1.37 10.00
C GLY A 56 9.10 1.00 9.12
N GLY A 57 10.08 1.89 8.98
CA GLY A 57 11.36 1.63 8.28
C GLY A 57 11.20 1.18 6.82
N GLY A 58 10.18 1.68 6.11
CA GLY A 58 9.87 1.25 4.75
C GLY A 58 9.21 -0.11 4.63
N MET A 59 8.78 -0.71 5.76
CA MET A 59 7.95 -1.90 5.83
C MET A 59 6.52 -1.51 6.19
N THR A 60 5.55 -2.19 5.57
CA THR A 60 4.14 -2.09 5.92
C THR A 60 3.50 -3.46 5.85
N VAL A 61 2.76 -3.80 6.90
CA VAL A 61 1.95 -5.01 6.97
C VAL A 61 0.54 -4.59 7.34
N ILE A 62 -0.44 -5.01 6.54
CA ILE A 62 -1.86 -4.82 6.80
C ILE A 62 -2.50 -6.19 6.79
N GLU A 63 -3.21 -6.54 7.85
CA GLU A 63 -3.86 -7.84 8.02
C GLU A 63 -5.34 -7.65 8.37
N TRP A 64 -6.17 -8.53 7.85
CA TRP A 64 -7.61 -8.59 8.13
C TRP A 64 -8.07 -10.05 8.15
N GLU A 65 -9.18 -10.31 8.82
CA GLU A 65 -9.83 -11.63 8.75
C GLU A 65 -10.76 -11.71 7.53
N ASN A 66 -11.69 -10.75 7.44
CA ASN A 66 -12.57 -10.55 6.29
C ASN A 66 -12.73 -9.05 6.06
N LEU A 67 -12.86 -8.67 4.79
CA LEU A 67 -13.25 -7.31 4.40
C LEU A 67 -14.71 -7.28 3.96
N SER A 68 -15.39 -6.21 4.34
CA SER A 68 -16.66 -5.80 3.74
C SER A 68 -16.50 -5.55 2.24
N ASP A 69 -17.62 -5.45 1.52
CA ASP A 69 -17.58 -5.08 0.10
C ASP A 69 -16.97 -3.67 -0.11
N GLY A 70 -17.19 -2.76 0.85
CA GLY A 70 -16.53 -1.46 0.87
C GLY A 70 -15.00 -1.58 1.06
N GLY A 71 -14.55 -2.47 1.95
CA GLY A 71 -13.13 -2.69 2.19
C GLY A 71 -12.42 -3.28 0.98
N LYS A 72 -13.04 -4.26 0.31
CA LYS A 72 -12.53 -4.81 -0.96
C LYS A 72 -12.41 -3.74 -2.03
N LEU A 73 -13.44 -2.89 -2.18
CA LEU A 73 -13.42 -1.77 -3.13
C LEU A 73 -12.28 -0.79 -2.84
N LEU A 74 -11.98 -0.51 -1.57
CA LEU A 74 -10.85 0.35 -1.19
C LEU A 74 -9.50 -0.30 -1.51
N VAL A 75 -9.35 -1.60 -1.30
CA VAL A 75 -8.15 -2.35 -1.69
C VAL A 75 -7.96 -2.31 -3.20
N ASP A 76 -9.03 -2.53 -3.98
CA ASP A 76 -8.99 -2.43 -5.44
C ASP A 76 -8.59 -1.03 -5.89
N SER A 77 -9.18 0.02 -5.29
CA SER A 77 -8.84 1.41 -5.58
C SER A 77 -7.38 1.74 -5.26
N TRP A 78 -6.85 1.24 -4.15
CA TRP A 78 -5.44 1.40 -3.79
C TRP A 78 -4.51 0.69 -4.77
N PHE A 79 -4.88 -0.54 -5.16
CA PHE A 79 -4.10 -1.34 -6.10
C PHE A 79 -4.01 -0.68 -7.47
N LEU A 80 -5.11 -0.14 -7.99
CA LEU A 80 -5.13 0.63 -9.23
C LEU A 80 -4.17 1.83 -9.18
N GLY A 81 -4.14 2.56 -8.06
CA GLY A 81 -3.20 3.67 -7.87
C GLY A 81 -1.73 3.23 -7.92
N LEU A 82 -1.40 2.07 -7.34
CA LEU A 82 -0.05 1.51 -7.43
C LEU A 82 0.31 1.05 -8.84
N VAL A 83 -0.65 0.47 -9.58
CA VAL A 83 -0.44 0.07 -10.98
C VAL A 83 -0.10 1.29 -11.83
N ASP A 84 -0.83 2.39 -11.70
CA ASP A 84 -0.58 3.62 -12.46
C ASP A 84 0.79 4.24 -12.12
N ILE A 85 1.15 4.28 -10.84
CA ILE A 85 2.49 4.70 -10.41
C ILE A 85 3.56 3.79 -11.05
N ASN A 86 3.35 2.47 -11.02
CA ASN A 86 4.34 1.55 -11.58
C ASN A 86 4.44 1.66 -13.10
N GLN A 87 3.35 2.02 -13.79
CA GLN A 87 3.39 2.23 -15.24
C GLN A 87 4.38 3.33 -15.63
N GLU A 88 4.43 4.42 -14.87
CA GLU A 88 5.33 5.54 -15.10
C GLU A 88 6.76 5.25 -14.62
N TYR A 89 6.91 4.75 -13.40
CA TYR A 89 8.21 4.72 -12.72
C TYR A 89 8.91 3.35 -12.73
N LYS A 90 8.21 2.28 -13.13
CA LYS A 90 8.76 0.91 -13.30
C LYS A 90 9.58 0.41 -12.11
N CYS A 91 9.15 0.72 -10.89
CA CYS A 91 9.92 0.47 -9.67
C CYS A 91 9.13 -0.24 -8.56
N ILE A 92 7.96 -0.80 -8.91
CA ILE A 92 7.14 -1.66 -8.05
C ILE A 92 7.10 -3.07 -8.65
N GLU A 93 7.35 -4.06 -7.81
CA GLU A 93 7.21 -5.48 -8.11
C GLU A 93 6.01 -6.03 -7.34
N PHE A 94 5.04 -6.61 -8.06
CA PHE A 94 3.87 -7.26 -7.48
C PHE A 94 4.10 -8.77 -7.43
N GLN A 95 3.88 -9.39 -6.26
CA GLN A 95 4.06 -10.84 -6.00
C GLN A 95 2.80 -11.48 -5.43
#